data_AF-A0A5D0WUK5-F1
#
_entry.id   AF-A0A5D0WUK5-F1
#
_cell.length_a   1.000
_cell.length_b   1.000
_cell.length_c   1.000
_cell.angle_alpha   90.00
_cell.angle_beta   90.00
_cell.angle_gamma   90.00
#
_symmetry.space_group_name_H-M   'P 1'
#
loop_
_entity.id
_entity.type
_entity.pdbx_description
1 polymer ?
#
loop_
_entity_poly.entity_id
_entity_poly.type
_entity_poly.pdbx_seq_one_letter_code
_entity_poly.pdbx_strand_id
1 'polypeptide(L)'
;MKNLLIYHFKCYLKSYKFLLPFLVYLIYLFAAYGIMPFAIVSSFSESAGVLFFIMATVGFSYAELENQVTEQLVLLRVNNDTRY
;
A
#
# COMPACT_ATOMS: atom_id res chain seq x y z
N MET A 1 -17.87 2.98 -8.73
CA MET A 1 -16.65 2.23 -8.32
C MET A 1 -15.39 3.11 -8.20
N LYS A 2 -15.07 4.01 -9.16
CA LYS A 2 -13.89 4.90 -9.08
C LYS A 2 -13.81 5.72 -7.79
N ASN A 3 -14.93 6.30 -7.34
CA ASN A 3 -14.97 7.12 -6.12
C ASN A 3 -14.69 6.33 -4.84
N LEU A 4 -15.09 5.04 -4.81
CA LEU A 4 -14.84 4.13 -3.70
C LEU A 4 -13.34 3.83 -3.59
N LEU A 5 -12.68 3.48 -4.71
CA LEU A 5 -11.23 3.26 -4.76
C LEU A 5 -10.44 4.48 -4.28
N ILE A 6 -10.82 5.69 -4.74
CA ILE A 6 -10.18 6.94 -4.30
C ILE A 6 -10.37 7.17 -2.80
N TYR A 7 -11.55 6.83 -2.26
CA TYR A 7 -11.81 6.95 -0.82
C TYR A 7 -10.92 6.01 0.00
N HIS A 8 -10.86 4.72 -0.35
CA HIS A 8 -10.01 3.76 0.35
C HIS A 8 -8.53 4.14 0.25
N PHE A 9 -8.08 4.61 -0.91
CA PHE A 9 -6.72 5.10 -1.09
C PHE A 9 -6.40 6.31 -0.18
N LYS A 10 -7.29 7.30 -0.11
CA LYS A 10 -7.13 8.45 0.79
C LYS A 10 -7.14 8.04 2.27
N CYS A 11 -8.00 7.10 2.64
CA CYS A 11 -8.09 6.59 4.01
C CYS A 11 -6.79 5.88 4.40
N TYR A 12 -6.30 5.01 3.51
CA TYR A 12 -5.05 4.29 3.70
C TYR A 12 -3.85 5.24 3.80
N LEU A 13 -3.74 6.25 2.94
CA LEU A 13 -2.69 7.27 3.03
C LEU A 13 -2.71 8.04 4.36
N LYS A 14 -3.90 8.41 4.85
CA LYS A 14 -4.05 9.11 6.14
C LYS A 14 -3.66 8.27 7.35
N SER A 15 -3.68 6.94 7.23
CA SER A 15 -3.27 6.04 8.32
C SER A 15 -1.76 6.00 8.54
N TYR A 16 -0.97 6.53 7.60
CA TYR A 16 0.49 6.43 7.56
C TYR A 16 1.06 5.01 7.61
N LYS A 17 0.23 3.95 7.58
CA LYS A 17 0.68 2.56 7.61
C LYS A 17 1.53 2.17 6.40
N PHE A 18 1.38 2.87 5.27
CA PHE A 18 2.23 2.70 4.08
C PHE A 18 3.66 3.26 4.27
N LEU A 19 3.86 4.20 5.19
CA LEU A 19 5.11 4.94 5.32
C LEU A 19 6.26 4.02 5.75
N LEU A 20 6.00 3.12 6.69
CA LEU A 20 7.00 2.16 7.19
C LEU A 20 7.50 1.19 6.09
N PRO A 21 6.65 0.39 5.41
CA PRO A 21 7.10 -0.50 4.34
C PRO A 21 7.74 0.25 3.17
N PHE A 22 7.29 1.48 2.88
CA PHE A 22 7.93 2.33 1.87
C PHE A 22 9.34 2.77 2.26
N LEU A 23 9.57 3.17 3.51
CA LEU A 23 10.92 3.51 4.01
C LEU A 23 11.86 2.31 3.96
N VAL A 24 11.39 1.12 4.36
CA VAL A 24 12.17 -0.13 4.29
C VAL A 24 12.59 -0.40 2.84
N TYR A 25 11.69 -0.19 1.88
CA TYR A 25 12.01 -0.34 0.46
C TYR A 25 13.09 0.63 -0.02
N LEU A 26 12.99 1.91 0.37
CA LEU A 26 13.99 2.92 -0.01
C LEU A 26 15.38 2.60 0.57
N ILE A 27 15.45 2.13 1.82
CA ILE A 27 16.70 1.70 2.44
C ILE A 27 17.30 0.52 1.67
N TYR A 28 16.48 -0.47 1.29
CA TYR A 28 16.92 -1.59 0.48
C TYR A 28 17.49 -1.12 -0.88
N LEU A 29 16.77 -0.26 -1.60
CA LEU A 29 17.25 0.27 -2.89
C LEU A 29 18.58 1.02 -2.75
N PHE A 30 18.70 1.86 -1.71
CA PHE A 30 19.93 2.58 -1.43
C PHE A 30 21.10 1.64 -1.14
N ALA A 31 20.90 0.61 -0.31
CA ALA A 31 21.93 -0.36 0.01
C ALA A 31 22.32 -1.21 -1.23
N ALA A 32 21.32 -1.70 -1.97
CA ALA A 32 21.51 -2.62 -3.09
C ALA A 32 22.12 -1.97 -4.34
N TYR A 33 21.93 -0.67 -4.54
CA TYR A 33 22.46 0.02 -5.74
C TYR A 33 23.44 1.16 -5.43
N GLY A 34 23.47 1.68 -4.20
CA GLY A 34 24.35 2.76 -3.79
C GLY A 34 25.64 2.30 -3.10
N ILE A 35 25.62 1.16 -2.39
CA ILE A 35 26.77 0.66 -1.62
C ILE A 35 27.39 -0.56 -2.29
N MET A 36 26.56 -1.51 -2.72
CA MET A 36 26.99 -2.74 -3.36
C MET A 36 26.65 -2.68 -4.85
N PRO A 37 27.58 -2.93 -5.78
CA PRO A 37 27.29 -2.83 -7.21
C PRO A 37 26.61 -4.12 -7.68
N PHE A 38 25.36 -4.35 -7.25
CA PHE A 38 24.60 -5.48 -7.78
C PHE A 38 24.43 -5.34 -9.28
N ALA A 39 24.69 -6.42 -10.02
CA ALA A 39 24.31 -6.49 -11.42
C ALA A 39 22.77 -6.53 -11.52
N ILE A 40 22.22 -5.56 -12.24
CA ILE A 40 20.78 -5.25 -12.29
C ILE A 40 19.94 -6.47 -12.69
N VAL A 41 20.40 -7.23 -13.69
CA VAL A 41 19.64 -8.39 -14.21
C VAL A 41 19.65 -9.55 -13.22
N SER A 42 20.77 -9.79 -12.54
CA SER A 42 20.88 -10.88 -11.56
C SER A 42 20.12 -10.58 -10.27
N SER A 43 19.92 -9.30 -9.91
CA SER A 43 19.17 -8.91 -8.71
C SER A 43 17.65 -8.88 -8.90
N PHE A 44 17.13 -9.15 -10.10
CA PHE A 44 15.68 -9.13 -10.36
C PHE A 44 14.90 -10.10 -9.47
N SER A 45 15.37 -11.34 -9.31
CA SER A 45 14.68 -12.32 -8.46
C SER A 45 14.65 -11.88 -6.99
N GLU A 46 15.75 -11.32 -6.48
CA GLU A 46 15.84 -10.83 -5.10
C GLU A 46 14.93 -9.61 -4.89
N SER A 47 14.97 -8.64 -5.80
CA SER A 47 14.14 -7.44 -5.74
C SER A 47 12.65 -7.75 -5.85
N ALA A 48 12.27 -8.76 -6.64
CA ALA A 48 10.89 -9.25 -6.72
C ALA A 48 10.43 -9.87 -5.39
N GLY A 49 11.30 -10.63 -4.71
CA GLY A 49 11.02 -11.17 -3.39
C GLY A 49 10.80 -10.06 -2.35
N VAL A 50 11.69 -9.07 -2.32
CA VAL A 50 11.57 -7.91 -1.43
C VAL A 50 10.28 -7.14 -1.69
N LEU A 51 9.95 -6.88 -2.97
CA LEU A 51 8.72 -6.20 -3.35
C LEU A 51 7.48 -7.01 -2.94
N PHE A 52 7.51 -8.33 -3.10
CA PHE A 52 6.41 -9.20 -2.65
C PHE A 52 6.17 -9.07 -1.14
N PHE A 53 7.23 -9.11 -0.32
CA PHE A 53 7.11 -8.93 1.13
C PHE A 53 6.53 -7.56 1.51
N ILE A 54 6.96 -6.50 0.84
CA ILE A 54 6.44 -5.14 1.03
C ILE A 54 4.95 -5.06 0.68
N MET A 55 4.56 -5.63 -0.46
CA MET A 55 3.16 -5.63 -0.89
C MET A 55 2.27 -6.47 0.02
N ALA A 56 2.79 -7.60 0.54
CA ALA A 56 2.08 -8.41 1.53
C ALA A 56 1.85 -7.61 2.83
N THR A 57 2.86 -6.90 3.33
CA THR A 57 2.72 -6.06 4.53
C THR A 57 1.72 -4.93 4.31
N VAL A 58 1.75 -4.28 3.15
CA VAL A 58 0.75 -3.27 2.76
C VAL A 58 -0.65 -3.88 2.76
N GLY A 59 -0.84 -5.06 2.17
CA GLY A 59 -2.12 -5.77 2.15
C GLY A 59 -2.65 -6.09 3.55
N PHE A 60 -1.84 -6.68 4.42
CA PHE A 60 -2.24 -6.97 5.82
C PHE A 60 -2.59 -5.69 6.58
N SER A 61 -1.77 -4.64 6.43
CA SER A 61 -2.00 -3.37 7.12
C SER A 61 -3.29 -2.67 6.67
N TYR A 62 -3.67 -2.85 5.41
CA TYR A 62 -4.94 -2.37 4.86
C TYR A 62 -6.12 -3.19 5.40
N ALA A 63 -6.01 -4.52 5.44
CA ALA A 63 -7.05 -5.38 5.99
C ALA A 63 -7.34 -5.07 7.48
N GLU A 64 -6.32 -4.71 8.25
CA GLU A 64 -6.50 -4.26 9.64
C GLU A 64 -7.25 -2.92 9.80
N LEU A 65 -7.28 -2.08 8.76
CA LEU A 65 -7.99 -0.81 8.79
C LEU A 65 -9.48 -0.98 8.50
N GLU A 66 -9.90 -2.15 8.07
CA GLU A 66 -11.27 -2.44 7.70
C GLU A 66 -12.13 -2.60 8.97
N ASN A 67 -12.94 -1.58 9.25
CA ASN A 67 -13.94 -1.62 10.32
C ASN A 67 -15.32 -1.80 9.69
N GLN A 68 -16.04 -2.84 10.11
CA GLN A 68 -17.38 -3.20 9.60
C GLN A 68 -18.38 -2.03 9.64
N VAL A 69 -18.32 -1.17 10.65
CA VAL A 69 -19.21 0.00 10.76
C VAL A 69 -18.85 1.06 9.73
N THR A 70 -17.55 1.27 9.48
CA THR A 70 -17.08 2.23 8.47
C THR A 70 -17.40 1.74 7.06
N GLU A 71 -17.26 0.44 6.81
CA GLU A 71 -17.62 -0.18 5.53
C GLU A 71 -19.09 0.04 5.18
N GLN A 72 -20.01 -0.21 6.12
CA GLN A 72 -21.45 0.01 5.92
C GLN A 72 -21.79 1.48 5.66
N LEU A 73 -21.17 2.41 6.39
CA LEU A 73 -21.35 3.85 6.17
C LEU A 73 -20.82 4.31 4.81
N VAL A 74 -19.72 3.72 4.35
CA VAL A 74 -19.13 4.00 3.03
C VAL A 74 -20.02 3.47 1.92
N LEU A 75 -20.57 2.26 2.05
CA LEU A 75 -21.53 1.70 1.09
C LEU A 75 -22.82 2.54 1.03
N LEU A 76 -23.32 3.01 2.17
CA LEU A 76 -24.45 3.94 2.22
C LEU A 76 -24.13 5.26 1.52
N ARG A 77 -22.94 5.83 1.78
CA ARG A 77 -22.52 7.10 1.14
C ARG A 77 -22.30 6.96 -0.37
N VAL A 78 -21.78 5.83 -0.83
CA VAL A 78 -21.48 5.60 -2.24
C VAL A 78 -22.74 5.25 -3.06
N ASN A 79 -23.74 4.59 -2.45
CA ASN A 79 -25.01 4.26 -3.12
C ASN A 79 -26.09 5.35 -2.95
N ASN A 80 -25.82 6.43 -2.20
CA ASN A 80 -26.78 7.51 -2.06
C ASN A 80 -26.61 8.52 -3.18
N ASP A 81 -27.30 8.29 -4.30
CA ASP A 81 -27.35 9.19 -5.47
C ASP A 81 -28.09 10.52 -5.18
N THR A 82 -28.63 10.72 -3.98
CA THR A 82 -29.56 11.84 -3.70
C THR A 82 -29.02 13.03 -2.91
N ARG A 83 -27.74 13.09 -2.51
CA ARG A 83 -27.22 14.30 -1.85
C ARG A 83 -25.76 14.66 -2.19
N TYR A 84 -25.68 15.67 -3.07
CA TYR A 84 -24.55 16.52 -3.49
C TYR A 84 -23.52 15.91 -4.43
#